data_AF-A0A9X8RHW7-F1
#
_entry.id   AF-A0A9X8RHW7-F1
#
_cell.length_a   1.000
_cell.length_b   1.000
_cell.length_c   1.000
_cell.angle_alpha   90.00
_cell.angle_beta   90.00
_cell.angle_gamma   90.00
#
_symmetry.space_group_name_H-M   'P 1'
#
loop_
_entity.id
_entity.type
_entity.pdbx_description
1 polymer ?
#
loop_
_entity_poly.entity_id
_entity_poly.type
_entity_poly.pdbx_seq_one_letter_code
_entity_poly.pdbx_strand_id
1 'polypeptide(L)'
;MIKLWKKEDLNLLLEYPKEVVENVDNVINILDENYGCNRKLTDDGGYVCIIEDIKEVENLKSNILKGLVEEFSDVIYEDEVNTYNSTLYLLSSDYSVTVISKNEETEYLLK
;
A
#
# COMPACT_ATOMS: atom_id res chain seq x y z
N MET A 1 -0.96 -9.62 5.38
CA MET A 1 -0.83 -8.43 4.53
C MET A 1 -1.19 -8.87 3.14
N ILE A 2 -2.13 -8.17 2.52
CA ILE A 2 -2.53 -8.46 1.16
C ILE A 2 -1.61 -7.67 0.24
N LYS A 3 -1.04 -8.31 -0.77
CA LYS A 3 -0.20 -7.66 -1.77
C LYS A 3 -0.97 -7.59 -3.08
N LEU A 4 -1.05 -6.39 -3.65
CA LEU A 4 -1.80 -6.09 -4.87
C LEU A 4 -0.84 -5.46 -5.87
N TRP A 5 -0.64 -6.09 -7.02
CA TRP A 5 0.27 -5.58 -8.06
C TRP A 5 -0.36 -5.61 -9.45
N LYS A 6 -1.57 -6.16 -9.58
CA LYS A 6 -2.37 -6.11 -10.80
C LYS A 6 -3.79 -5.64 -10.53
N LYS A 7 -4.44 -5.11 -11.56
CA LYS A 7 -5.85 -4.70 -11.52
C LYS A 7 -6.78 -5.83 -11.10
N GLU A 8 -6.49 -7.07 -11.46
CA GLU A 8 -7.33 -8.21 -11.06
C GLU A 8 -7.34 -8.43 -9.54
N ASP A 9 -6.31 -7.98 -8.83
CA ASP A 9 -6.20 -8.09 -7.38
C ASP A 9 -7.19 -7.17 -6.65
N LEU A 10 -7.73 -6.14 -7.33
CA LEU A 10 -8.74 -5.22 -6.76
C LEU A 10 -10.02 -5.95 -6.32
N ASN A 11 -10.28 -7.15 -6.87
CA ASN A 11 -11.39 -8.00 -6.43
C ASN A 11 -11.25 -8.48 -4.98
N LEU A 12 -10.06 -8.37 -4.37
CA LEU A 12 -9.84 -8.65 -2.96
C LEU A 12 -10.36 -7.52 -2.06
N LEU A 13 -10.67 -6.35 -2.62
CA LEU A 13 -11.07 -5.15 -1.88
C LEU A 13 -12.55 -4.82 -2.01
N LEU A 14 -13.41 -5.79 -2.35
CA LEU A 14 -14.84 -5.55 -2.60
C LEU A 14 -15.59 -4.97 -1.39
N GLU A 15 -15.13 -5.25 -0.16
CA GLU A 15 -15.73 -4.76 1.08
C GLU A 15 -15.05 -3.48 1.63
N TYR A 16 -14.04 -2.96 0.93
CA TYR A 16 -13.35 -1.73 1.34
C TYR A 16 -14.11 -0.50 0.84
N PRO A 17 -13.91 0.67 1.49
CA PRO A 17 -14.46 1.93 1.00
C PRO A 17 -14.05 2.20 -0.44
N LYS A 18 -14.97 2.76 -1.24
CA LYS A 18 -14.77 2.98 -2.68
C LYS A 18 -13.53 3.85 -2.95
N GLU A 19 -13.31 4.86 -2.13
CA GLU A 19 -12.17 5.78 -2.21
C GLU A 19 -10.84 5.06 -1.96
N VAL A 20 -10.83 4.05 -1.08
CA VAL A 20 -9.65 3.20 -0.87
C VAL A 20 -9.38 2.36 -2.11
N VAL A 21 -10.39 1.71 -2.68
CA VAL A 21 -10.25 0.91 -3.91
C VAL A 21 -9.77 1.77 -5.08
N GLU A 22 -10.32 2.98 -5.24
CA GLU A 22 -9.91 3.94 -6.26
C GLU A 22 -8.47 4.41 -6.08
N ASN A 23 -8.03 4.66 -4.84
CA ASN A 23 -6.62 4.98 -4.57
C ASN A 23 -5.69 3.84 -4.98
N VAL A 24 -6.03 2.59 -4.62
CA VAL A 24 -5.24 1.41 -4.98
C VAL A 24 -5.19 1.22 -6.51
N ASP A 25 -6.32 1.34 -7.22
CA ASP A 25 -6.32 1.26 -8.69
C ASP A 25 -5.46 2.35 -9.31
N ASN A 26 -5.52 3.59 -8.81
CA ASN A 26 -4.67 4.69 -9.28
C ASN A 26 -3.19 4.40 -9.10
N VAL A 27 -2.77 3.86 -7.95
CA VAL A 27 -1.38 3.48 -7.72
C VAL A 27 -0.96 2.36 -8.70
N ILE A 28 -1.78 1.33 -8.87
CA ILE A 28 -1.50 0.24 -9.83
C ILE A 28 -1.41 0.79 -11.26
N ASN A 29 -2.29 1.72 -11.66
CA ASN A 29 -2.25 2.38 -12.97
C ASN A 29 -0.91 3.11 -13.19
N ILE A 30 -0.46 3.88 -12.20
CA ILE A 30 0.83 4.59 -12.28
C ILE A 30 1.96 3.58 -12.46
N LEU A 31 1.97 2.48 -11.71
CA LEU A 31 2.96 1.42 -11.88
C LEU A 31 2.85 0.77 -13.27
N ASP A 32 1.64 0.55 -13.78
CA ASP A 32 1.37 -0.09 -15.10
C ASP A 32 1.89 0.79 -16.23
N GLU A 33 1.69 2.11 -16.13
CA GLU A 33 2.18 3.09 -17.09
C GLU A 33 3.71 3.17 -17.12
N ASN A 34 4.36 3.11 -15.96
CA ASN A 34 5.82 3.28 -15.86
C ASN A 34 6.61 1.99 -16.10
N TYR A 35 6.09 0.84 -15.66
CA TYR A 35 6.83 -0.42 -15.65
C TYR A 35 6.11 -1.57 -16.37
N GLY A 36 4.91 -1.34 -16.90
CA GLY A 36 4.13 -2.29 -17.70
C GLY A 36 3.16 -3.17 -16.88
N CYS A 37 1.97 -3.43 -17.46
CA CYS A 37 0.90 -4.22 -16.83
C CYS A 37 1.19 -5.72 -16.70
N ASN A 38 2.23 -6.23 -17.37
CA ASN A 38 2.63 -7.63 -17.30
C ASN A 38 3.60 -7.94 -16.15
N ARG A 39 3.89 -6.94 -15.30
CA ARG A 39 4.77 -7.07 -14.14
C ARG A 39 4.36 -8.21 -13.22
N LYS A 40 5.40 -8.78 -12.60
CA LYS A 40 5.31 -9.68 -11.46
C LYS A 40 5.74 -8.94 -10.20
N LEU A 41 5.38 -9.48 -9.05
CA LEU A 41 5.72 -8.92 -7.74
C LEU A 41 7.23 -8.69 -7.52
N THR A 42 8.08 -9.47 -8.20
CA THR A 42 9.55 -9.40 -8.11
C THR A 42 10.20 -8.49 -9.16
N ASP A 43 9.41 -8.00 -10.13
CA ASP A 43 9.90 -7.07 -11.14
C ASP A 43 9.93 -5.65 -10.56
N ASP A 44 10.47 -4.69 -11.32
CA ASP A 44 10.49 -3.27 -10.94
C ASP A 44 9.06 -2.68 -10.77
N GLY A 45 8.94 -1.48 -10.24
CA GLY A 45 7.70 -0.77 -9.91
C GLY A 45 7.16 -1.08 -8.51
N GLY A 46 7.14 -2.36 -8.13
CA GLY A 46 6.68 -2.82 -6.83
C GLY A 46 5.16 -3.02 -6.74
N TYR A 47 4.56 -2.70 -5.58
CA TYR A 47 3.18 -3.11 -5.28
C TYR A 47 2.49 -2.27 -4.19
N VAL A 48 1.18 -2.46 -4.07
CA VAL A 48 0.37 -1.94 -2.96
C VAL A 48 0.20 -3.03 -1.89
N CYS A 49 0.39 -2.68 -0.62
CA CYS A 49 0.32 -3.57 0.53
C CYS A 49 -0.82 -3.13 1.46
N ILE A 50 -1.83 -3.97 1.65
CA ILE A 50 -2.88 -3.74 2.65
C ILE A 50 -2.48 -4.38 3.97
N ILE A 51 -2.54 -3.60 5.03
CA ILE A 51 -2.32 -4.04 6.41
C ILE A 51 -3.68 -4.30 7.06
N GLU A 52 -3.86 -5.50 7.60
CA GLU A 52 -5.10 -5.90 8.27
C GLU A 52 -4.98 -5.92 9.79
N ASP A 53 -3.76 -6.01 10.33
CA ASP A 53 -3.50 -5.94 11.77
C ASP A 53 -2.07 -5.46 12.12
N ILE A 54 -1.88 -5.14 13.40
CA ILE A 54 -0.63 -4.59 13.94
C ILE A 54 0.60 -5.50 13.77
N LYS A 55 0.45 -6.84 13.80
CA LYS A 55 1.57 -7.78 13.63
C LYS A 55 2.10 -7.75 12.21
N GLU A 56 1.23 -7.42 11.25
CA GLU A 56 1.64 -7.23 9.86
C GLU A 56 2.49 -5.97 9.71
N VAL A 57 2.18 -4.91 10.46
CA VAL A 57 3.03 -3.70 10.54
C VAL A 57 4.39 -4.05 11.13
N GLU A 58 4.45 -4.81 12.22
CA GLU A 58 5.72 -5.27 12.81
C GLU A 58 6.56 -6.06 11.81
N ASN A 59 5.93 -6.97 11.06
CA ASN A 59 6.58 -7.76 10.02
C ASN A 59 7.08 -6.88 8.86
N LEU A 60 6.24 -5.95 8.38
CA LEU A 60 6.56 -5.00 7.32
C LEU A 60 7.76 -4.15 7.71
N LYS A 61 7.76 -3.55 8.91
CA LYS A 61 8.86 -2.72 9.41
C LYS A 61 10.16 -3.52 9.53
N SER A 62 10.10 -4.73 10.08
CA SER A 62 11.29 -5.54 10.34
C SER A 62 11.91 -6.16 9.08
N ASN A 63 11.07 -6.60 8.13
CA ASN A 63 11.53 -7.44 7.02
C ASN A 63 11.55 -6.73 5.67
N ILE A 64 10.72 -5.69 5.48
CA ILE A 64 10.56 -5.01 4.19
C ILE A 64 11.14 -3.60 4.28
N LEU A 65 10.64 -2.77 5.20
CA LEU A 65 11.06 -1.37 5.31
C LEU A 65 12.43 -1.22 5.95
N LYS A 66 12.79 -2.07 6.93
CA LYS A 66 14.12 -2.12 7.55
C LYS A 66 14.68 -0.74 7.98
N GLY A 67 13.80 0.13 8.50
CA GLY A 67 14.14 1.48 8.93
C GLY A 67 14.02 2.56 7.86
N LEU A 68 13.48 2.25 6.69
CA LEU A 68 13.03 3.27 5.72
C LEU A 68 11.96 4.16 6.34
N VAL A 69 12.08 5.45 6.07
CA VAL A 69 11.04 6.45 6.34
C VAL A 69 10.12 6.57 5.13
N GLU A 70 8.89 7.00 5.38
CA GLU A 70 7.93 7.26 4.33
C GLU A 70 8.38 8.42 3.43
N GLU A 71 8.09 8.30 2.14
CA GLU A 71 8.27 9.39 1.17
C GLU A 71 7.07 10.34 1.19
N PHE A 72 5.87 9.76 1.33
CA PHE A 72 4.61 10.49 1.33
C PHE A 72 3.56 9.69 2.10
N SER A 73 2.67 10.38 2.83
CA SER A 73 1.51 9.78 3.48
C SER A 73 0.32 10.72 3.37
N ASP A 74 -0.85 10.18 3.04
CA ASP A 74 -2.09 10.96 2.95
C ASP A 74 -3.28 10.15 3.46
N VAL A 75 -4.30 10.85 3.96
CA VAL A 75 -5.59 10.25 4.34
C VAL A 75 -6.43 10.13 3.07
N ILE A 76 -6.80 8.91 2.72
CA ILE A 76 -7.53 8.61 1.48
C ILE A 76 -9.02 8.36 1.70
N TYR A 77 -9.40 8.06 2.93
CA TYR A 77 -10.78 7.86 3.33
C TYR A 77 -10.92 8.04 4.84
N GLU A 78 -12.01 8.68 5.28
CA GLU A 78 -12.32 8.84 6.69
C GLU A 78 -13.84 8.75 6.91
N ASP A 79 -14.24 7.94 7.88
CA ASP A 79 -15.59 7.88 8.44
C ASP A 79 -15.53 8.07 9.97
N GLU A 80 -16.65 7.87 10.68
CA GLU A 80 -16.72 8.06 12.14
C GLU A 80 -15.82 7.09 12.95
N VAL A 81 -15.41 5.97 12.36
CA VAL A 81 -14.71 4.84 13.00
C VAL A 81 -13.36 4.54 12.36
N ASN A 82 -13.20 4.77 11.06
CA ASN A 82 -12.03 4.38 10.29
C ASN A 82 -11.44 5.58 9.54
N THR A 83 -10.15 5.80 9.73
CA THR A 83 -9.30 6.67 8.91
C THR A 83 -8.29 5.79 8.18
N TYR A 84 -8.36 5.73 6.86
CA TYR A 84 -7.40 4.99 6.03
C TYR A 84 -6.34 5.95 5.46
N ASN A 85 -5.09 5.51 5.50
CA ASN A 85 -3.96 6.22 4.94
C ASN A 85 -3.31 5.43 3.81
N SER A 86 -2.81 6.15 2.81
CA SER A 86 -1.94 5.64 1.76
C SER A 86 -0.54 6.19 1.99
N THR A 87 0.42 5.32 2.33
CA THR A 87 1.78 5.70 2.68
C THR A 87 2.78 5.07 1.72
N LEU A 88 3.50 5.90 0.98
CA LEU A 88 4.50 5.50 0.00
C LEU A 88 5.88 5.31 0.64
N TYR A 89 6.55 4.21 0.33
CA TYR A 89 7.95 3.95 0.64
C TYR A 89 8.72 3.63 -0.64
N LEU A 90 9.88 4.26 -0.82
CA LEU A 90 10.81 3.94 -1.89
C LEU A 90 11.86 2.95 -1.36
N LEU A 91 11.78 1.69 -1.80
CA LEU A 91 12.72 0.64 -1.39
C LEU A 91 14.01 0.68 -2.21
N SER A 92 13.92 1.18 -3.45
CA SER A 92 15.04 1.49 -4.33
C SER A 92 14.59 2.54 -5.36
N SER A 93 15.48 2.93 -6.28
CA SER A 93 15.15 3.87 -7.36
C SER A 93 13.96 3.42 -8.23
N ASP A 94 13.82 2.12 -8.44
CA ASP A 94 12.86 1.53 -9.37
C ASP A 94 11.87 0.59 -8.66
N TYR A 95 11.84 0.55 -7.32
CA TYR A 95 10.93 -0.33 -6.57
C TYR A 95 10.33 0.40 -5.38
N SER A 96 8.99 0.44 -5.34
CA SER A 96 8.23 1.12 -4.30
C SER A 96 7.19 0.20 -3.66
N VAL A 97 6.81 0.51 -2.42
CA VAL A 97 5.67 -0.12 -1.76
C VAL A 97 4.75 0.98 -1.25
N THR A 98 3.50 0.98 -1.71
CA THR A 98 2.45 1.83 -1.13
C THR A 98 1.68 1.01 -0.11
N VAL A 99 1.65 1.46 1.13
CA VAL A 99 1.01 0.77 2.25
C VAL A 99 -0.33 1.43 2.53
N ILE A 100 -1.40 0.63 2.49
CA ILE A 100 -2.73 1.03 2.97
C ILE A 100 -2.88 0.48 4.38
N SER A 101 -3.05 1.38 5.34
CA SER A 101 -3.30 1.07 6.75
C SER A 101 -4.44 1.95 7.27
N LYS A 102 -4.98 1.63 8.45
CA LYS A 102 -5.99 2.46 9.10
C LYS A 102 -5.64 2.70 10.56
N ASN A 103 -6.24 3.73 11.17
CA ASN A 103 -6.26 3.95 12.62
C ASN A 103 -4.92 3.66 13.32
N GLU A 104 -4.92 2.74 14.30
CA GLU A 104 -3.76 2.39 15.12
C GLU A 104 -2.64 1.74 14.31
N GLU A 105 -2.96 1.03 13.23
CA GLU A 105 -1.95 0.47 12.33
C GLU A 105 -1.17 1.56 11.62
N THR A 106 -1.83 2.65 11.20
CA THR A 106 -1.15 3.82 10.61
C THR A 106 -0.26 4.50 11.63
N GLU A 107 -0.77 4.76 12.85
CA GLU A 107 0.01 5.40 13.91
C GLU A 107 1.27 4.58 14.24
N TYR A 108 1.14 3.26 14.29
CA TYR A 108 2.26 2.38 14.58
C TYR A 108 3.23 2.23 13.40
N LEU A 109 2.72 2.30 12.16
CA LEU A 109 3.53 2.30 10.94
C LEU A 109 4.46 3.51 10.90
N LEU A 110 3.93 4.71 11.16
CA LEU A 110 4.63 5.99 11.03
C LEU A 110 5.50 6.38 12.24
N LYS A 111 5.47 5.59 13.32
CA LYS A 111 6.25 5.82 14.54
C LYS A 111 7.67 5.27 14.48
#